data_AF-A0A933VVB0-F1
#
_entry.id   AF-A0A933VVB0-F1
#
_cell.length_a   1.000
_cell.length_b   1.000
_cell.length_c   1.000
_cell.angle_alpha   90.00
_cell.angle_beta   90.00
_cell.angle_gamma   90.00
#
_symmetry.space_group_name_H-M   'P 1'
#
loop_
_entity.id
_entity.type
_entity.pdbx_description
1 polymer ?
#
loop_
_entity_poly.entity_id
_entity_poly.type
_entity_poly.pdbx_seq_one_letter_code
_entity_poly.pdbx_strand_id
1 'polypeptide(L)'
;MEGKNSNPAGVREAVTNTDLSPAATPQPSEAQSRVLARLLGMADRYRSEDALCQAADICFDLIENHEHSPEAGRAREHLMEIAEHYENGGQRRLARHLYERLL
;
A
#
# COMPACT_ATOMS: atom_id res chain seq x y z
N MET A 1 29.12 -6.40 -68.01
CA MET A 1 28.74 -7.47 -67.06
C MET A 1 29.60 -7.32 -65.83
N GLU A 2 28.95 -7.40 -64.65
CA GLU A 2 29.52 -7.55 -63.31
C GLU A 2 30.38 -6.36 -62.83
N GLY A 3 29.98 -5.53 -61.85
CA GLY A 3 29.28 -5.85 -60.61
C GLY A 3 30.31 -5.81 -59.47
N LYS A 4 30.25 -4.77 -58.63
CA LYS A 4 30.72 -4.73 -57.22
C LYS A 4 30.50 -3.33 -56.63
N ASN A 5 29.31 -3.12 -56.09
CA ASN A 5 29.05 -2.09 -55.09
C ASN A 5 29.64 -2.57 -53.76
N SER A 6 30.62 -1.85 -53.22
CA SER A 6 31.10 -2.05 -51.85
C SER A 6 30.66 -0.87 -50.99
N ASN A 7 29.64 -1.11 -50.18
CA ASN A 7 29.21 -0.25 -49.08
C ASN A 7 29.76 -0.84 -47.78
N PRO A 8 30.61 -0.15 -47.00
CA PRO A 8 30.96 -0.62 -45.67
C PRO A 8 29.90 -0.17 -44.65
N ALA A 9 29.01 -1.10 -44.30
CA ALA A 9 28.23 -1.04 -43.09
C ALA A 9 29.12 -1.34 -41.87
N GLY A 10 28.91 -0.65 -40.75
CA GLY A 10 29.34 -1.17 -39.45
C GLY A 10 29.87 -0.16 -38.44
N VAL A 11 29.22 0.99 -38.25
CA VAL A 11 29.40 1.77 -37.02
C VAL A 11 28.15 1.56 -36.18
N ARG A 12 28.21 0.68 -35.17
CA ARG A 12 27.24 0.62 -34.07
C ARG A 12 27.94 0.21 -32.78
N GLU A 13 28.37 1.26 -32.08
CA GLU A 13 28.41 1.48 -30.63
C GLU A 13 28.32 0.24 -29.74
N ALA A 14 29.42 0.00 -29.03
CA ALA A 14 29.45 -0.85 -27.84
C ALA A 14 28.56 -0.21 -26.76
N VAL A 15 27.37 -0.78 -26.58
CA VAL A 15 26.47 -0.49 -25.47
C VAL A 15 27.11 -1.01 -24.19
N THR A 16 27.82 -0.13 -23.50
CA THR A 16 27.92 -0.20 -22.04
C THR A 16 26.58 0.28 -21.51
N ASN A 17 25.87 -0.55 -20.75
CA ASN A 17 25.15 -0.08 -19.57
C ASN A 17 24.79 -1.28 -18.68
N THR A 18 25.59 -1.40 -17.64
CA THR A 18 25.24 -1.93 -16.34
C THR A 18 23.88 -1.38 -15.91
N ASP A 19 22.85 -2.22 -15.87
CA ASP A 19 21.62 -1.93 -15.15
C ASP A 19 21.38 -3.02 -14.11
N LEU A 20 22.14 -2.93 -13.01
CA LEU A 20 21.77 -3.52 -11.73
C LEU A 20 20.81 -2.52 -11.07
N SER A 21 19.56 -2.49 -11.53
CA SER A 21 18.50 -1.75 -10.85
C SER A 21 18.02 -2.59 -9.66
N PRO A 22 18.20 -2.12 -8.40
CA PRO A 22 17.61 -2.81 -7.26
C PRO A 22 16.11 -2.67 -7.39
N ALA A 23 15.37 -3.78 -7.23
CA ALA A 23 13.92 -3.86 -7.28
C ALA A 23 13.26 -2.63 -6.63
N ALA A 24 12.86 -1.67 -7.48
CA ALA A 24 12.12 -0.51 -7.04
C ALA A 24 10.74 -1.00 -6.66
N THR A 25 10.46 -1.09 -5.35
CA THR A 25 9.09 -1.20 -4.87
C THR A 25 8.27 -0.10 -5.57
N PRO A 26 7.15 -0.44 -6.21
CA PRO A 26 6.34 0.54 -6.92
C PRO A 26 5.86 1.57 -5.89
N GLN A 27 6.42 2.78 -5.97
CA GLN A 27 5.97 3.89 -5.15
C GLN A 27 4.53 4.20 -5.55
N PRO A 28 3.61 4.39 -4.58
CA PRO A 28 2.22 4.70 -4.91
C PRO A 28 2.16 5.99 -5.72
N SER A 29 1.33 6.00 -6.76
CA SER A 29 1.08 7.23 -7.51
C SER A 29 0.48 8.30 -6.59
N GLU A 30 0.71 9.58 -6.89
CA GLU A 30 0.12 10.67 -6.09
C GLU A 30 -1.41 10.56 -5.95
N ALA A 31 -2.08 10.08 -7.00
CA ALA A 31 -3.51 9.84 -6.98
C ALA A 31 -3.89 8.75 -5.97
N GLN A 32 -3.13 7.66 -5.92
CA GLN A 32 -3.33 6.59 -4.95
C GLN A 32 -3.11 7.11 -3.52
N SER A 33 -2.00 7.81 -3.26
CA SER A 33 -1.73 8.39 -1.93
C SER A 33 -2.85 9.31 -1.45
N ARG A 34 -3.42 10.13 -2.34
CA ARG A 34 -4.59 10.97 -1.99
C ARG A 34 -5.82 10.15 -1.63
N VAL A 35 -6.07 9.05 -2.32
CA VAL A 35 -7.19 8.14 -2.01
C VAL A 35 -6.97 7.46 -0.66
N LEU A 36 -5.76 6.95 -0.38
CA LEU A 36 -5.43 6.32 0.89
C LEU A 36 -5.60 7.30 2.06
N ALA A 37 -5.07 8.52 1.93
CA ALA A 37 -5.25 9.57 2.92
C ALA A 37 -6.74 9.91 3.14
N ARG A 38 -7.55 9.88 2.08
CA ARG A 38 -9.00 10.11 2.18
C ARG A 38 -9.71 8.98 2.91
N LEU A 39 -9.36 7.73 2.62
CA LEU A 39 -9.92 6.56 3.32
C LEU A 39 -9.57 6.59 4.80
N LEU A 40 -8.32 6.87 5.15
CA LEU A 40 -7.92 7.03 6.55
C LEU A 40 -8.72 8.13 7.25
N GLY A 41 -8.90 9.29 6.59
CA GLY A 41 -9.73 10.38 7.13
C GLY A 41 -11.22 10.02 7.26
N MET A 42 -11.73 9.05 6.48
CA MET A 42 -13.08 8.50 6.67
C MET A 42 -13.14 7.57 7.88
N ALA A 43 -12.14 6.72 8.08
CA ALA A 43 -12.04 5.87 9.27
C ALA A 43 -12.00 6.70 10.56
N ASP A 44 -11.21 7.78 10.57
CA ASP A 44 -11.16 8.74 11.69
C ASP A 44 -12.54 9.33 12.01
N ARG A 45 -13.29 9.71 10.97
CA ARG A 45 -14.64 10.25 11.13
C ARG A 45 -15.59 9.21 11.71
N TYR A 46 -15.59 7.99 11.16
CA TYR A 46 -16.43 6.91 11.69
C TYR A 46 -16.11 6.61 13.14
N ARG A 47 -14.83 6.61 13.54
CA ARG A 47 -14.45 6.46 14.96
C ARG A 47 -15.01 7.61 15.80
N SER A 48 -14.93 8.85 15.33
CA SER A 48 -15.49 10.00 16.06
C SER A 48 -17.02 9.97 16.20
N GLU A 49 -17.69 9.26 15.30
CA GLU A 49 -19.14 9.03 15.28
C GLU A 49 -19.54 7.72 15.98
N ASP A 50 -18.60 7.03 16.65
CA ASP A 50 -18.77 5.72 17.31
C ASP A 50 -19.20 4.58 16.36
N ALA A 51 -19.05 4.78 15.05
CA ALA A 51 -19.29 3.80 14.01
C ALA A 51 -18.07 2.87 13.83
N LEU A 52 -17.73 2.15 14.91
CA LEU A 52 -16.46 1.42 15.01
C LEU A 52 -16.30 0.28 14.01
N CYS A 53 -17.38 -0.38 13.61
CA CYS A 53 -17.33 -1.43 12.57
C CYS A 53 -16.86 -0.85 11.23
N GLN A 54 -17.45 0.27 10.80
CA GLN A 54 -17.10 0.92 9.54
C GLN A 54 -15.67 1.47 9.57
N ALA A 55 -15.24 2.00 10.71
CA ALA A 55 -13.86 2.42 10.90
C ALA A 55 -12.89 1.24 10.78
N ALA A 56 -13.20 0.10 11.41
CA ALA A 56 -12.39 -1.11 11.35
C ALA A 56 -12.32 -1.68 9.93
N ASP A 57 -13.44 -1.74 9.20
CA ASP A 57 -13.49 -2.24 7.82
C ASP A 57 -12.54 -1.45 6.91
N ILE A 58 -12.55 -0.11 6.98
CA ILE A 58 -11.63 0.71 6.19
C ILE A 58 -10.17 0.49 6.61
N CYS A 59 -9.92 0.40 7.92
CA CYS A 59 -8.56 0.14 8.41
C CYS A 59 -8.04 -1.21 7.92
N PHE A 60 -8.90 -2.22 7.84
CA PHE A 60 -8.53 -3.53 7.28
C PHE A 60 -8.16 -3.44 5.81
N ASP A 61 -8.97 -2.79 4.99
CA ASP A 61 -8.68 -2.64 3.57
C ASP A 61 -7.35 -1.93 3.33
N LEU A 62 -7.03 -0.92 4.15
CA LEU A 62 -5.75 -0.21 4.09
C LEU A 62 -4.56 -1.11 4.45
N ILE A 63 -4.69 -1.97 5.47
CA ILE A 63 -3.61 -2.87 5.88
C ILE A 63 -3.43 -4.01 4.88
N GLU A 64 -4.51 -4.66 4.44
CA GLU A 64 -4.44 -5.84 3.57
C GLU A 64 -3.93 -5.49 2.17
N ASN A 65 -4.35 -4.34 1.62
CA ASN A 65 -4.03 -3.99 0.23
C ASN A 65 -2.88 -2.98 0.10
N HIS A 66 -2.53 -2.28 1.18
CA HIS A 66 -1.58 -1.17 1.15
C HIS A 66 -0.61 -1.20 2.34
N GLU A 67 -0.17 -2.39 2.77
CA GLU A 67 0.64 -2.60 3.98
C GLU A 67 1.90 -1.72 4.12
N HIS A 68 2.51 -1.33 2.99
CA HIS A 68 3.72 -0.50 2.97
C HIS A 68 3.43 1.00 2.94
N SER A 69 2.16 1.39 2.91
CA SER A 69 1.76 2.81 2.96
C SER A 69 1.85 3.35 4.38
N PRO A 70 2.16 4.65 4.56
CA PRO A 70 2.07 5.32 5.85
C PRO A 70 0.67 5.19 6.48
N GLU A 71 -0.37 5.17 5.65
CA GLU A 71 -1.77 5.04 6.06
C GLU A 71 -2.06 3.67 6.67
N ALA A 72 -1.45 2.59 6.19
CA ALA A 72 -1.58 1.26 6.80
C ALA A 72 -0.99 1.22 8.22
N GLY A 73 0.10 1.96 8.48
CA GLY A 73 0.65 2.11 9.82
C GLY A 73 -0.34 2.76 10.78
N ARG A 74 -0.99 3.85 10.35
CA ARG A 74 -2.04 4.53 11.14
C ARG A 74 -3.30 3.67 11.31
N ALA A 75 -3.69 2.94 10.27
CA ALA A 75 -4.81 2.01 10.32
C ALA A 75 -4.59 0.90 11.36
N ARG A 76 -3.35 0.41 11.56
CA ARG A 76 -3.00 -0.55 12.62
C ARG A 76 -3.21 0.05 14.01
N GLU A 77 -2.76 1.28 14.23
CA GLU A 77 -2.98 2.01 15.49
C GLU A 77 -4.48 2.12 15.79
N HIS A 78 -5.29 2.51 14.80
CA HIS A 78 -6.74 2.64 14.97
C HIS A 78 -7.44 1.30 15.21
N LEU A 79 -7.03 0.24 14.51
CA LEU A 79 -7.57 -1.10 14.77
C LEU A 79 -7.25 -1.60 16.17
N MET A 80 -6.06 -1.28 16.70
CA MET A 80 -5.69 -1.58 18.09
C MET A 80 -6.60 -0.84 19.07
N GLU A 81 -6.80 0.47 18.89
CA GLU A 81 -7.71 1.28 19.73
C GLU A 81 -9.16 0.76 19.70
N ILE A 82 -9.65 0.35 18.52
CA ILE A 82 -10.99 -0.22 18.37
C ILE A 82 -11.07 -1.58 19.07
N ALA A 83 -10.03 -2.41 18.98
CA ALA A 83 -9.97 -3.68 19.69
C ALA A 83 -10.03 -3.48 21.21
N GLU A 84 -9.26 -2.54 21.75
CA GLU A 84 -9.29 -2.15 23.15
C GLU A 84 -10.67 -1.63 23.56
N HIS A 85 -11.32 -0.83 22.72
CA HIS A 85 -12.69 -0.37 22.98
C HIS A 85 -13.66 -1.55 23.12
N TYR A 86 -13.65 -2.50 22.18
CA TYR A 86 -14.49 -3.69 22.26
C TYR A 86 -14.18 -4.54 23.50
N GLU A 87 -12.91 -4.67 23.87
CA GLU A 87 -12.48 -5.42 25.05
C GLU A 87 -13.02 -4.79 26.34
N ASN A 88 -12.86 -3.47 26.48
CA ASN A 88 -13.36 -2.69 27.62
C ASN A 88 -14.90 -2.70 27.68
N GLY A 89 -15.57 -2.74 26.53
CA GLY A 89 -17.02 -2.92 26.41
C GLY A 89 -17.51 -4.35 26.67
N GLY A 90 -16.63 -5.29 27.00
CA GLY A 90 -16.97 -6.71 27.26
C GLY A 90 -17.20 -7.55 25.99
N GLN A 91 -17.03 -6.97 24.80
CA GLN A 91 -17.17 -7.61 23.50
C GLN A 91 -15.89 -8.36 23.10
N ARG A 92 -15.40 -9.22 23.98
CA ARG A 92 -14.10 -9.90 23.87
C ARG A 92 -13.90 -10.71 22.58
N ARG A 93 -14.99 -11.23 22.00
CA ARG A 93 -14.92 -11.96 20.72
C ARG A 93 -14.54 -11.03 19.57
N LEU A 94 -15.09 -9.83 19.53
CA LEU A 94 -14.75 -8.82 18.52
C LEU A 94 -13.33 -8.31 18.73
N ALA A 95 -12.97 -7.95 19.98
CA ALA A 95 -11.62 -7.53 20.31
C ALA A 95 -10.57 -8.57 19.87
N ARG A 96 -10.78 -9.85 20.21
CA ARG A 96 -9.92 -10.96 19.78
C ARG A 96 -9.82 -11.05 18.26
N HIS A 97 -10.94 -10.94 17.54
CA HIS A 97 -10.94 -10.99 16.08
C HIS A 97 -10.07 -9.88 15.47
N LEU A 98 -10.15 -8.66 16.02
CA LEU A 98 -9.32 -7.55 15.58
C LEU A 98 -7.83 -7.77 15.91
N TYR A 99 -7.51 -8.24 17.12
CA TYR A 99 -6.12 -8.56 17.50
C TYR A 99 -5.51 -9.67 16.63
N GLU A 100 -6.26 -10.73 16.33
CA GLU A 100 -5.79 -11.83 15.48
C GLU A 100 -5.44 -11.37 14.07
N ARG A 101 -6.09 -10.31 13.57
CA ARG A 101 -5.78 -9.72 12.26
C ARG A 101 -4.58 -8.78 12.26
N LEU A 102 -4.10 -8.35 13.42
CA LEU A 102 -2.92 -7.50 13.55
C LEU A 102 -1.61 -8.31 13.71
N LEU A 103 -1.71 -9.64 13.79
CA LEU A 103 -0.60 -10.60 13.91
C LEU A 103 -0.26 -11.23 12.55
#